data_AF-A0A081JG49-F1
#
_entry.id   AF-A0A081JG49-F1
#
_cell.length_a   1.000
_cell.length_b   1.000
_cell.length_c   1.000
_cell.angle_alpha   90.00
_cell.angle_beta   90.00
_cell.angle_gamma   90.00
#
_symmetry.space_group_name_H-M   'P 1'
#
loop_
_entity.id
_entity.type
_entity.pdbx_description
1 polymer ?
#
loop_
_entity_poly.entity_id
_entity_poly.type
_entity_poly.pdbx_seq_one_letter_code
_entity_poly.pdbx_strand_id
1 'polypeptide(L)'
;MTPNKEDYLKCIHELGKNRTKITNKRIAELMKVSAPAVSEMVKKMITDDLIVKDKALGYYLTKKGLLLVSELYRKHRLIEVFLANHLHYNADEIHQEAEVLEHTVSTIFIDRLEENLNFPAFCPHGGTIPKKGEFLVEIHHQTLSQIETLGTYKISRTHDEAHLLNYLEEHELTINDVVELVKVDDYAKTHTLAYHSRQLLIPERIAEQIYVEKVD
;
A
#
# COMPACT_ATOMS: atom_id res chain seq x y z
N MET A 1 -5.83 10.11 15.40
CA MET A 1 -6.05 8.88 16.20
C MET A 1 -4.70 8.42 16.75
N THR A 2 -4.63 7.79 17.93
CA THR A 2 -3.35 7.21 18.40
C THR A 2 -3.14 5.88 17.69
N PRO A 3 -1.99 5.64 17.03
CA PRO A 3 -1.78 4.40 16.30
C PRO A 3 -1.80 3.18 17.22
N ASN A 4 -2.50 2.14 16.79
CA ASN A 4 -2.61 0.87 17.49
C ASN A 4 -1.57 -0.13 16.95
N LYS A 5 -1.54 -1.35 17.51
CA LYS A 5 -0.54 -2.38 17.18
C LYS A 5 -0.60 -2.84 15.71
N GLU A 6 -1.78 -2.83 15.11
CA GLU A 6 -2.03 -3.24 13.73
C GLU A 6 -1.38 -2.25 12.74
N ASP A 7 -1.40 -0.95 13.06
CA ASP A 7 -0.76 0.09 12.25
C ASP A 7 0.76 -0.06 12.24
N TYR A 8 1.34 -0.38 13.41
CA TYR A 8 2.77 -0.69 13.50
C TYR A 8 3.15 -1.93 12.68
N LEU A 9 2.27 -2.93 12.62
CA LEU A 9 2.50 -4.13 11.79
C LEU A 9 2.50 -3.80 10.31
N LYS A 10 1.53 -3.02 9.81
CA LYS A 10 1.51 -2.53 8.43
C LYS A 10 2.78 -1.71 8.12
N CYS A 11 3.15 -0.81 9.02
CA CYS A 11 4.37 0.01 8.88
C CYS A 11 5.65 -0.83 8.78
N ILE A 12 5.82 -1.83 9.65
CA ILE A 12 6.98 -2.74 9.59
C ILE A 12 6.94 -3.62 8.33
N HIS A 13 5.75 -4.06 7.90
CA HIS A 13 5.57 -4.81 6.66
C HIS A 13 6.05 -4.01 5.44
N GLU A 14 5.59 -2.77 5.30
CA GLU A 14 5.97 -1.89 4.18
C GLU A 14 7.46 -1.55 4.21
N LEU A 15 8.02 -1.21 5.37
CA LEU A 15 9.46 -0.95 5.50
C LEU A 15 10.31 -2.17 5.13
N GLY A 16 9.81 -3.38 5.39
CA GLY A 16 10.47 -4.63 5.04
C GLY A 16 10.64 -4.84 3.53
N LYS A 17 9.78 -4.25 2.69
CA LYS A 17 9.84 -4.40 1.22
C LYS A 17 11.07 -3.75 0.62
N ASN A 18 11.52 -2.63 1.19
CA ASN A 18 12.66 -1.86 0.68
C ASN A 18 14.03 -2.47 1.03
N ARG A 19 14.08 -3.63 1.71
CA ARG A 19 15.30 -4.34 2.16
C ARG A 19 16.30 -3.46 2.93
N THR A 20 15.86 -2.32 3.43
CA THR A 20 16.65 -1.42 4.27
C THR A 20 16.45 -1.78 5.74
N LYS A 21 17.45 -1.46 6.56
CA LYS A 21 17.38 -1.73 7.99
C LYS A 21 16.26 -0.92 8.65
N ILE A 22 15.30 -1.60 9.25
CA ILE A 22 14.17 -1.00 9.96
C ILE A 22 14.65 -0.47 11.32
N THR A 23 14.55 0.84 11.54
CA THR A 23 14.96 1.48 12.80
C THR A 23 13.76 2.05 13.56
N ASN A 24 13.84 2.12 14.90
CA ASN A 24 12.79 2.77 15.69
C ASN A 24 12.60 4.24 15.30
N LYS A 25 13.66 4.92 14.86
CA LYS A 25 13.59 6.30 14.35
C LYS A 25 12.72 6.35 13.09
N ARG A 26 12.93 5.44 12.14
CA ARG A 26 12.14 5.40 10.91
C ARG A 26 10.67 5.07 11.15
N ILE A 27 10.40 4.11 12.06
CA ILE A 27 9.03 3.80 12.48
C ILE A 27 8.40 5.03 13.14
N ALA A 28 9.11 5.72 14.03
CA ALA A 28 8.61 6.91 14.73
C ALA A 28 8.22 8.05 13.76
N GLU A 29 9.06 8.28 12.75
CA GLU A 29 8.81 9.29 11.71
C GLU A 29 7.55 8.97 10.90
N LEU A 30 7.40 7.74 10.42
CA LEU A 30 6.26 7.33 9.60
C LEU A 30 4.96 7.27 10.41
N MET A 31 5.03 6.74 11.63
CA MET A 31 3.88 6.65 12.53
C MET A 31 3.53 7.99 13.18
N LYS A 32 4.36 9.03 13.01
CA LYS A 32 4.23 10.35 13.66
C LYS A 32 4.07 10.27 15.19
N VAL A 33 4.87 9.40 15.82
CA VAL A 33 4.86 9.14 17.28
C VAL A 33 6.27 9.28 17.88
N SER A 34 6.36 9.35 19.21
CA SER A 34 7.65 9.48 19.88
C SER A 34 8.45 8.16 19.86
N ALA A 35 9.78 8.26 19.81
CA ALA A 35 10.66 7.08 19.85
C ALA A 35 10.48 6.18 21.09
N PRO A 36 10.20 6.72 22.31
CA PRO A 36 9.81 5.89 23.46
C PRO A 36 8.53 5.10 23.22
N ALA A 37 7.49 5.69 22.60
CA ALA A 37 6.25 4.99 22.28
C ALA A 37 6.49 3.83 21.30
N VAL A 38 7.31 4.05 20.27
CA VAL A 38 7.74 2.97 19.36
C VAL A 38 8.44 1.86 20.12
N SER A 39 9.36 2.19 21.03
CA SER A 39 10.13 1.20 21.77
C SER A 39 9.25 0.33 22.67
N GLU A 40 8.24 0.93 23.31
CA GLU A 40 7.25 0.18 24.10
C GLU A 40 6.34 -0.68 23.23
N MET A 41 5.89 -0.19 22.08
CA MET A 41 5.06 -0.99 21.16
C MET A 41 5.85 -2.17 20.57
N VAL A 42 7.09 -1.94 20.13
CA VAL A 42 7.96 -3.00 19.61
C VAL A 42 8.21 -4.09 20.65
N LYS A 43 8.43 -3.73 21.93
CA LYS A 43 8.56 -4.73 23.02
C LYS A 43 7.31 -5.61 23.10
N LYS A 44 6.11 -5.01 23.08
CA LYS A 44 4.84 -5.75 23.09
C LYS A 44 4.70 -6.66 21.87
N MET A 45 5.02 -6.18 20.67
CA MET A 45 4.94 -6.96 19.44
C MET A 45 5.90 -8.16 19.43
N ILE A 46 7.09 -8.04 20.05
CA ILE A 46 8.01 -9.16 20.25
C ILE A 46 7.42 -10.16 21.25
N THR A 47 6.88 -9.68 22.39
CA THR A 47 6.22 -10.55 23.38
C THR A 47 5.04 -11.32 22.80
N ASP A 48 4.30 -10.70 21.88
CA ASP A 48 3.16 -11.32 21.21
C ASP A 48 3.54 -12.25 20.04
N ASP A 49 4.84 -12.45 19.79
CA ASP A 49 5.38 -13.26 18.69
C ASP A 49 4.95 -12.75 17.30
N LEU A 50 4.82 -11.43 17.13
CA LEU A 50 4.45 -10.82 15.85
C LEU A 50 5.67 -10.40 15.03
N ILE A 51 6.74 -10.01 15.71
CA ILE A 51 8.00 -9.58 15.08
C ILE A 51 9.21 -10.15 15.82
N VAL A 52 10.32 -10.26 15.11
CA VAL A 52 11.62 -10.63 15.68
C VAL A 52 12.61 -9.50 15.41
N LYS A 53 13.45 -9.21 16.40
CA LYS A 53 14.55 -8.26 16.25
C LYS A 53 15.74 -8.93 15.58
N ASP A 54 16.28 -8.27 14.56
CA ASP A 54 17.44 -8.74 13.80
C ASP A 54 18.54 -7.67 13.73
N LYS A 55 19.81 -8.09 13.69
CA LYS A 55 20.94 -7.15 13.67
C LYS A 55 21.09 -6.44 12.32
N ALA A 56 20.81 -7.14 11.22
CA ALA A 56 20.97 -6.64 9.86
C ALA A 56 19.70 -5.91 9.39
N LEU A 57 18.55 -6.56 9.52
CA LEU A 57 17.25 -6.07 9.07
C LEU A 57 16.60 -5.11 10.07
N GLY A 58 17.04 -5.10 11.33
CA GLY A 58 16.38 -4.37 12.41
C GLY A 58 15.21 -5.16 12.98
N TYR A 59 14.16 -5.35 12.17
CA TYR A 59 13.00 -6.18 12.51
C TYR A 59 12.51 -6.97 11.30
N TYR A 60 11.91 -8.13 11.53
CA TYR A 60 11.14 -8.85 10.53
C TYR A 60 9.88 -9.46 11.15
N LEU A 61 8.85 -9.67 10.33
CA LEU A 61 7.57 -10.25 10.75
C LEU A 61 7.71 -11.77 10.93
N THR A 62 7.10 -12.32 11.97
CA THR A 62 6.93 -13.77 12.09
C THR A 62 5.84 -14.26 11.13
N LYS A 63 5.66 -15.59 11.00
CA LYS A 63 4.49 -16.13 10.27
C LYS A 63 3.16 -15.63 10.83
N LYS A 64 3.07 -15.51 12.16
CA LYS A 64 1.89 -14.95 12.85
C LYS A 64 1.70 -13.48 12.51
N GLY A 65 2.78 -12.69 12.51
CA GLY A 65 2.74 -11.28 12.10
C GLY A 65 2.31 -11.11 10.64
N LEU A 66 2.84 -11.93 9.73
CA LEU A 66 2.47 -11.91 8.32
C LEU A 66 0.99 -12.28 8.08
N LEU A 67 0.46 -13.30 8.77
CA LEU A 67 -0.97 -13.63 8.69
C LEU A 67 -1.84 -12.49 9.21
N LEU A 68 -1.46 -11.86 10.33
CA LEU A 68 -2.20 -10.73 10.86
C LEU A 68 -2.18 -9.54 9.90
N VAL A 69 -1.02 -9.21 9.31
CA VAL A 69 -0.92 -8.19 8.26
C VAL A 69 -1.84 -8.53 7.08
N SER A 70 -1.89 -9.80 6.67
CA SER A 70 -2.72 -10.23 5.53
C SER A 70 -4.21 -10.02 5.82
N GLU A 71 -4.66 -10.37 7.03
CA GLU A 71 -6.03 -10.09 7.48
C GLU A 71 -6.31 -8.58 7.53
N LEU A 72 -5.36 -7.76 8.00
CA LEU A 72 -5.53 -6.30 8.03
C LEU A 72 -5.71 -5.70 6.64
N TYR A 73 -4.88 -6.09 5.67
CA TYR A 73 -5.06 -5.65 4.28
C TYR A 73 -6.35 -6.19 3.68
N ARG A 74 -6.76 -7.43 3.99
CA ARG A 74 -8.06 -7.96 3.56
C ARG A 74 -9.22 -7.11 4.07
N LYS A 75 -9.25 -6.79 5.37
CA LYS A 75 -10.30 -5.95 5.95
C LYS A 75 -10.33 -4.58 5.28
N HIS A 76 -9.18 -3.91 5.26
CA HIS A 76 -9.03 -2.57 4.70
C HIS A 76 -9.56 -2.53 3.26
N ARG A 77 -9.03 -3.41 2.40
CA ARG A 77 -9.32 -3.42 0.98
C ARG A 77 -10.76 -3.79 0.65
N LEU A 78 -11.38 -4.70 1.41
CA LEU A 78 -12.80 -5.01 1.23
C LEU A 78 -13.70 -3.84 1.64
N ILE A 79 -13.34 -3.11 2.69
CA ILE A 79 -14.04 -1.89 3.08
C ILE A 79 -13.89 -0.84 1.97
N GLU A 80 -12.68 -0.60 1.46
CA GLU A 80 -12.46 0.33 0.34
C GLU A 80 -13.33 0.00 -0.88
N VAL A 81 -13.38 -1.27 -1.29
CA VAL A 81 -14.21 -1.74 -2.41
C VAL A 81 -15.69 -1.41 -2.16
N PHE A 82 -16.18 -1.66 -0.95
CA PHE A 82 -17.57 -1.37 -0.60
C PHE A 82 -17.87 0.12 -0.61
N LEU A 83 -17.02 0.93 0.03
CA LEU A 83 -17.18 2.39 0.10
C LEU A 83 -17.19 3.01 -1.31
N ALA A 84 -16.26 2.60 -2.17
CA ALA A 84 -16.16 3.08 -3.54
C ALA A 84 -17.37 2.65 -4.39
N ASN A 85 -17.65 1.35 -4.45
CA ASN A 85 -18.59 0.80 -5.45
C ASN A 85 -20.06 0.93 -5.04
N HIS A 86 -20.35 0.91 -3.74
CA HIS A 86 -21.73 0.86 -3.23
C HIS A 86 -22.19 2.15 -2.54
N LEU A 87 -21.25 2.92 -1.95
CA LEU A 87 -21.58 4.17 -1.28
C LEU A 87 -21.10 5.41 -2.03
N HIS A 88 -20.36 5.23 -3.13
CA HIS A 88 -19.87 6.30 -4.00
C HIS A 88 -18.98 7.32 -3.27
N TYR A 89 -18.20 6.84 -2.29
CA TYR A 89 -17.18 7.68 -1.65
C TYR A 89 -16.11 8.07 -2.68
N ASN A 90 -15.57 9.27 -2.54
CA ASN A 90 -14.38 9.68 -3.29
C ASN A 90 -13.08 9.17 -2.64
N ALA A 91 -11.94 9.31 -3.32
CA ALA A 91 -10.66 8.79 -2.85
C ALA A 91 -10.25 9.34 -1.47
N ASP A 92 -10.44 10.64 -1.23
CA ASP A 92 -10.14 11.30 0.04
C ASP A 92 -11.00 10.77 1.20
N GLU A 93 -12.28 10.48 0.95
CA GLU A 93 -13.21 9.94 1.95
C GLU A 93 -12.95 8.46 2.26
N ILE A 94 -12.60 7.66 1.25
CA ILE A 94 -12.37 6.22 1.38
C ILE A 94 -11.28 5.94 2.42
N HIS A 95 -10.11 6.57 2.28
CA HIS A 95 -8.97 6.27 3.15
C HIS A 95 -9.28 6.54 4.63
N GLN A 96 -9.88 7.70 4.92
CA GLN A 96 -10.21 8.11 6.29
C GLN A 96 -11.24 7.19 6.94
N GLU A 97 -12.28 6.81 6.20
CA GLU A 97 -13.33 5.94 6.70
C GLU A 97 -12.83 4.49 6.85
N ALA A 98 -12.08 3.98 5.87
CA ALA A 98 -11.52 2.64 5.90
C ALA A 98 -10.56 2.43 7.07
N GLU A 99 -9.71 3.41 7.39
CA GLU A 99 -8.79 3.37 8.54
C GLU A 99 -9.54 3.28 9.89
N VAL A 100 -10.71 3.93 10.01
CA VAL A 100 -11.53 3.82 11.24
C VAL A 100 -12.26 2.48 11.31
N LEU A 101 -12.87 2.06 10.19
CA LEU A 101 -13.69 0.86 10.15
C LEU A 101 -12.87 -0.42 10.33
N GLU A 102 -11.66 -0.51 9.79
CA GLU A 102 -10.86 -1.75 9.81
C GLU A 102 -10.54 -2.25 11.24
N HIS A 103 -10.43 -1.34 12.20
CA HIS A 103 -10.14 -1.65 13.60
C HIS A 103 -11.39 -1.93 14.43
N THR A 104 -12.58 -1.65 13.91
CA THR A 104 -13.83 -1.74 14.67
C THR A 104 -14.73 -2.89 14.19
N VAL A 105 -14.66 -3.24 12.90
CA VAL A 105 -15.50 -4.29 12.34
C VAL A 105 -15.01 -5.70 12.71
N SER A 106 -15.97 -6.60 12.93
CA SER A 106 -15.68 -8.00 13.25
C SER A 106 -15.25 -8.80 12.02
N THR A 107 -14.57 -9.93 12.22
CA THR A 107 -14.25 -10.86 11.12
C THR A 107 -15.51 -11.38 10.41
N ILE A 108 -16.61 -11.61 11.14
CA ILE A 108 -17.88 -12.05 10.53
C ILE A 108 -18.45 -10.99 9.58
N PHE A 109 -18.32 -9.71 9.95
CA PHE A 109 -18.73 -8.61 9.08
C PHE A 109 -17.94 -8.63 7.78
N ILE A 110 -16.61 -8.75 7.86
CA ILE A 110 -15.72 -8.76 6.69
C ILE A 110 -15.96 -9.99 5.81
N ASP A 111 -16.20 -11.16 6.39
CA ASP A 111 -16.48 -12.38 5.63
C ASP A 111 -17.80 -12.25 4.83
N ARG A 112 -18.85 -11.70 5.44
CA ARG A 112 -20.11 -11.44 4.74
C ARG A 112 -19.99 -10.31 3.72
N LEU A 113 -19.15 -9.32 3.98
CA LEU A 113 -18.87 -8.25 3.04
C LEU A 113 -18.20 -8.79 1.78
N GLU A 114 -17.18 -9.64 1.93
CA GLU A 114 -16.48 -10.28 0.81
C GLU A 114 -17.44 -11.10 -0.07
N GLU A 115 -18.33 -11.88 0.54
CA GLU A 115 -19.40 -12.61 -0.17
C GLU A 115 -20.33 -11.65 -0.93
N ASN A 116 -20.75 -10.55 -0.29
CA ASN A 116 -21.64 -9.56 -0.90
C ASN A 116 -20.99 -8.85 -2.11
N LEU A 117 -19.68 -8.63 -2.05
CA LEU A 117 -18.88 -8.03 -3.10
C LEU A 117 -18.51 -9.02 -4.24
N ASN A 118 -19.01 -10.26 -4.19
CA ASN A 118 -18.68 -11.33 -5.13
C ASN A 118 -17.16 -11.64 -5.19
N PHE A 119 -16.49 -11.68 -4.03
CA PHE A 119 -15.08 -12.07 -3.90
C PHE A 119 -14.12 -11.27 -4.81
N PRO A 120 -14.03 -9.94 -4.63
CA PRO A 120 -13.14 -9.10 -5.42
C PRO A 120 -11.67 -9.50 -5.19
N ALA A 121 -10.89 -9.58 -6.27
CA ALA A 121 -9.47 -9.91 -6.20
C ALA A 121 -8.57 -8.70 -5.88
N PHE A 122 -9.07 -7.48 -6.13
CA PHE A 122 -8.30 -6.24 -6.01
C PHE A 122 -9.14 -5.13 -5.36
N CYS A 123 -8.48 -4.23 -4.64
CA CYS A 123 -9.08 -2.99 -4.17
C CYS A 123 -9.10 -1.91 -5.28
N PRO A 124 -9.78 -0.77 -5.08
CA PRO A 124 -9.82 0.33 -6.06
C PRO A 124 -8.43 0.83 -6.47
N HIS A 125 -7.43 0.68 -5.59
CA HIS A 125 -6.03 1.07 -5.82
C HIS A 125 -5.18 -0.03 -6.49
N GLY A 126 -5.76 -1.16 -6.90
CA GLY A 126 -5.07 -2.29 -7.53
C GLY A 126 -4.31 -3.21 -6.57
N GLY A 127 -4.43 -3.02 -5.26
CA GLY A 127 -3.82 -3.91 -4.26
C GLY A 127 -4.54 -5.25 -4.16
N THR A 128 -3.81 -6.37 -4.07
CA THR A 128 -4.38 -7.73 -3.96
C THR A 128 -5.22 -7.89 -2.70
N ILE A 129 -6.44 -8.43 -2.80
CA ILE A 129 -7.21 -8.86 -1.62
C ILE A 129 -6.85 -10.32 -1.33
N PRO A 130 -6.11 -10.62 -0.25
CA PRO A 130 -5.79 -12.01 0.06
C PRO A 130 -7.05 -12.72 0.54
N LYS A 131 -7.15 -14.02 0.26
CA LYS A 131 -8.22 -14.84 0.84
C LYS A 131 -8.01 -14.99 2.34
N LYS A 132 -9.09 -15.26 3.06
CA LYS A 132 -9.07 -15.51 4.51
C LYS A 132 -8.03 -16.58 4.88
N GLY A 133 -7.12 -16.24 5.78
CA GLY A 133 -6.07 -17.14 6.27
C GLY A 133 -4.91 -17.39 5.29
N GLU A 134 -4.90 -16.75 4.12
CA GLU A 134 -3.76 -16.78 3.19
C GLU A 134 -2.82 -15.59 3.42
N PHE A 135 -1.57 -15.74 2.98
CA PHE A 135 -0.61 -14.65 3.02
C PHE A 135 -0.89 -13.64 1.91
N LEU A 136 -0.75 -12.35 2.23
CA LEU A 136 -0.75 -11.27 1.26
C LEU A 136 0.44 -11.44 0.30
N VAL A 137 0.11 -11.67 -0.97
CA VAL A 137 1.06 -11.67 -2.07
C VAL A 137 0.53 -10.69 -3.12
N GLU A 138 1.26 -9.59 -3.28
CA GLU A 138 0.90 -8.57 -4.27
C GLU A 138 1.19 -9.10 -5.68
N ILE A 139 0.19 -9.05 -6.55
CA ILE A 139 0.35 -9.47 -7.96
C ILE A 139 1.18 -8.41 -8.69
N HIS A 140 0.80 -7.13 -8.52
CA HIS A 140 1.49 -5.98 -9.09
C HIS A 140 2.59 -5.48 -8.14
N HIS A 141 3.85 -5.71 -8.51
CA HIS A 141 5.02 -5.46 -7.67
C HIS A 141 6.14 -4.64 -8.33
N GLN A 142 6.09 -4.45 -9.66
CA GLN A 142 7.06 -3.64 -10.38
C GLN A 142 6.65 -2.16 -10.34
N THR A 143 7.50 -1.31 -9.76
CA THR A 143 7.25 0.13 -9.68
C THR A 143 7.70 0.83 -10.96
N LEU A 144 7.13 2.00 -11.27
CA LEU A 144 7.56 2.83 -12.40
C LEU A 144 9.05 3.20 -12.27
N SER A 145 9.55 3.42 -11.05
CA SER A 145 10.96 3.71 -10.79
C SER A 145 11.93 2.57 -11.15
N GLN A 146 11.43 1.34 -11.29
CA GLN A 146 12.22 0.16 -11.68
C GLN A 146 12.22 -0.08 -13.19
N ILE A 147 11.49 0.74 -13.96
CA ILE A 147 11.38 0.57 -15.41
C ILE A 147 12.50 1.32 -16.13
N GLU A 148 13.35 0.55 -16.82
CA GLU A 148 14.44 1.11 -17.64
C GLU A 148 14.06 1.19 -19.13
N THR A 149 13.14 0.33 -19.59
CA THR A 149 12.76 0.28 -21.00
C THR A 149 11.59 1.22 -21.32
N LEU A 150 11.76 2.08 -22.31
CA LEU A 150 10.67 2.86 -22.87
C LEU A 150 9.59 1.95 -23.48
N GLY A 151 8.36 2.43 -23.56
CA GLY A 151 7.25 1.70 -24.14
C GLY A 151 5.92 1.98 -23.45
N THR A 152 4.93 1.15 -23.77
CA THR A 152 3.57 1.29 -23.25
C THR A 152 3.39 0.44 -21.99
N TYR A 153 2.78 1.04 -20.98
CA TYR A 153 2.54 0.44 -19.68
C TYR A 153 1.12 0.73 -19.21
N LYS A 154 0.57 -0.17 -18.41
CA LYS A 154 -0.70 0.00 -17.72
C LYS A 154 -0.42 0.29 -16.25
N ILE A 155 -1.03 1.34 -15.69
CA ILE A 155 -0.99 1.59 -14.24
C ILE A 155 -1.80 0.48 -13.56
N SER A 156 -1.13 -0.42 -12.86
CA SER A 156 -1.76 -1.63 -12.33
C SER A 156 -2.08 -1.52 -10.85
N ARG A 157 -1.34 -0.69 -10.11
CA ARG A 157 -1.57 -0.45 -8.69
C ARG A 157 -0.91 0.84 -8.23
N THR A 158 -1.40 1.44 -7.15
CA THR A 158 -0.74 2.53 -6.43
C THR A 158 -0.65 2.22 -4.93
N HIS A 159 0.16 2.99 -4.20
CA HIS A 159 -0.01 3.06 -2.73
C HIS A 159 -1.31 3.78 -2.40
N ASP A 160 -1.92 3.37 -1.30
CA ASP A 160 -3.09 4.05 -0.72
C ASP A 160 -2.60 5.17 0.22
N GLU A 161 -2.13 6.26 -0.40
CA GLU A 161 -1.71 7.48 0.29
C GLU A 161 -2.46 8.67 -0.30
N ALA A 162 -3.21 9.42 0.53
CA ALA A 162 -4.05 10.53 0.07
C ALA A 162 -3.32 11.54 -0.84
N HIS A 163 -2.07 11.90 -0.51
CA HIS A 163 -1.28 12.82 -1.35
C HIS A 163 -0.95 12.25 -2.74
N LEU A 164 -0.72 10.94 -2.85
CA LEU A 164 -0.49 10.28 -4.14
C LEU A 164 -1.79 10.18 -4.93
N LEU A 165 -2.88 9.77 -4.28
CA LEU A 165 -4.19 9.63 -4.92
C LEU A 165 -4.66 10.98 -5.50
N ASN A 166 -4.55 12.06 -4.72
CA ASN A 166 -4.92 13.40 -5.17
C ASN A 166 -4.02 13.89 -6.31
N TYR A 167 -2.73 13.60 -6.25
CA TYR A 167 -1.81 13.91 -7.35
C TYR A 167 -2.21 13.20 -8.65
N LEU A 168 -2.59 11.92 -8.58
CA LEU A 168 -3.01 11.17 -9.76
C LEU A 168 -4.36 11.67 -10.30
N GLU A 169 -5.31 11.97 -9.43
CA GLU A 169 -6.61 12.54 -9.80
C GLU A 169 -6.47 13.91 -10.48
N GLU A 170 -5.66 14.82 -9.91
CA GLU A 170 -5.33 16.13 -10.52
C GLU A 170 -4.74 16.01 -11.93
N HIS A 171 -4.06 14.88 -12.18
CA HIS A 171 -3.43 14.57 -13.46
C HIS A 171 -4.25 13.66 -14.37
N GLU A 172 -5.50 13.38 -14.01
CA GLU A 172 -6.42 12.50 -14.75
C GLU A 172 -5.81 11.11 -15.02
N LEU A 173 -5.13 10.55 -14.01
CA LEU A 173 -4.55 9.21 -14.04
C LEU A 173 -5.24 8.30 -13.03
N THR A 174 -5.65 7.12 -13.48
CA THR A 174 -6.36 6.13 -12.69
C THR A 174 -5.78 4.73 -12.89
N ILE A 175 -6.18 3.79 -12.03
CA ILE A 175 -5.82 2.39 -12.21
C ILE A 175 -6.42 1.87 -13.52
N ASN A 176 -5.63 1.08 -14.24
CA ASN A 176 -5.85 0.54 -15.59
C ASN A 176 -5.63 1.52 -16.75
N ASP A 177 -5.26 2.77 -16.49
CA ASP A 177 -4.87 3.66 -17.58
C ASP A 177 -3.61 3.18 -18.27
N VAL A 178 -3.61 3.33 -19.60
CA VAL A 178 -2.48 2.99 -20.46
C VAL A 178 -1.68 4.25 -20.76
N VAL A 179 -0.41 4.24 -20.41
CA VAL A 179 0.54 5.35 -20.49
C VAL A 179 1.79 4.93 -21.26
N GLU A 180 2.38 5.83 -22.03
CA GLU A 180 3.66 5.61 -22.70
C GLU A 180 4.79 6.22 -21.87
N LEU A 181 5.77 5.42 -21.44
CA LEU A 181 7.01 5.92 -20.87
C LEU A 181 7.92 6.38 -22.01
N VAL A 182 8.03 7.69 -22.19
CA VAL A 182 8.76 8.30 -23.32
C VAL A 182 10.17 8.77 -22.96
N LYS A 183 10.46 8.98 -21.68
CA LYS A 183 11.80 9.36 -21.21
C LYS A 183 12.04 8.87 -19.79
N VAL A 184 13.24 8.34 -19.55
CA VAL A 184 13.83 8.14 -18.22
C VAL A 184 15.08 9.00 -18.14
N ASP A 185 15.15 9.90 -17.16
CA ASP A 185 16.31 10.75 -16.90
C ASP A 185 17.00 10.27 -15.63
N ASP A 186 18.11 9.54 -15.80
CA ASP A 186 18.83 8.93 -14.67
C ASP A 186 19.54 9.96 -13.79
N TYR A 187 20.00 11.09 -14.37
CA TYR A 187 20.66 12.14 -13.61
C TYR A 187 19.66 12.91 -12.74
N ALA A 188 18.53 13.32 -13.34
CA ALA A 188 17.48 14.04 -12.62
C ALA A 188 16.57 13.13 -11.78
N LYS A 189 16.64 11.81 -11.98
CA LYS A 189 15.76 10.80 -11.37
C LYS A 189 14.28 11.09 -11.66
N THR A 190 13.94 11.17 -12.94
CA THR A 190 12.58 11.47 -13.42
C THR A 190 12.12 10.54 -14.54
N HIS A 191 10.82 10.29 -14.60
CA HIS A 191 10.14 9.46 -15.59
C HIS A 191 9.09 10.32 -16.30
N THR A 192 9.12 10.42 -17.62
CA THR A 192 8.12 11.18 -18.37
C THR A 192 7.11 10.23 -19.00
N LEU A 193 5.86 10.35 -18.60
CA LEU A 193 4.73 9.61 -19.18
C LEU A 193 4.01 10.48 -20.22
N ALA A 194 3.55 9.87 -21.30
CA ALA A 194 2.66 10.46 -22.28
C ALA A 194 1.32 9.71 -22.30
N TYR A 195 0.22 10.45 -22.23
CA TYR A 195 -1.16 9.93 -22.19
C TYR A 195 -2.14 11.08 -22.49
N HIS A 196 -3.30 10.78 -23.07
CA HIS A 196 -4.33 11.79 -23.44
C HIS A 196 -3.79 13.04 -24.17
N SER A 197 -2.77 12.88 -25.02
CA SER A 197 -2.06 13.98 -25.72
C SER A 197 -1.36 15.00 -24.79
N ARG A 198 -1.12 14.62 -23.53
CA ARG A 198 -0.37 15.35 -22.51
C ARG A 198 0.91 14.60 -22.17
N GLN A 199 1.84 15.27 -21.50
CA GLN A 199 3.00 14.65 -20.86
C GLN A 199 3.05 15.04 -19.39
N LEU A 200 3.45 14.08 -18.55
CA LEU A 200 3.65 14.28 -17.12
C LEU A 200 5.05 13.81 -16.73
N LEU A 201 5.81 14.69 -16.09
CA LEU A 201 7.09 14.35 -15.49
C LEU A 201 6.86 13.91 -14.04
N ILE A 202 7.23 12.66 -13.76
CA ILE A 202 7.08 12.00 -12.47
C ILE A 202 8.47 11.84 -11.82
N PRO A 203 8.75 12.54 -10.72
CA PRO A 203 9.96 12.33 -9.93
C PRO A 203 10.03 10.92 -9.34
N GLU A 204 11.24 10.38 -9.14
CA GLU A 204 11.47 9.02 -8.62
C GLU A 204 10.68 8.71 -7.36
N ARG A 205 10.59 9.63 -6.40
CA ARG A 205 9.80 9.46 -5.16
C ARG A 205 8.31 9.15 -5.37
N ILE A 206 7.73 9.61 -6.49
CA ILE A 206 6.34 9.32 -6.87
C ILE A 206 6.30 8.03 -7.70
N ALA A 207 7.27 7.86 -8.60
CA ALA A 207 7.40 6.65 -9.42
C ALA A 207 7.63 5.37 -8.58
N GLU A 208 8.21 5.47 -7.38
CA GLU A 208 8.34 4.38 -6.41
C GLU A 208 7.00 3.89 -5.82
N GLN A 209 5.94 4.69 -5.96
CA GLN A 209 4.62 4.40 -5.38
C GLN A 209 3.57 4.02 -6.44
N ILE A 210 3.94 4.10 -7.72
CA ILE A 210 3.10 3.72 -8.86
C ILE A 210 3.64 2.40 -9.42
N TYR A 211 2.77 1.41 -9.50
CA TYR A 211 3.09 0.09 -10.05
C TYR A 211 2.53 -0.01 -11.46
N VAL A 212 3.32 -0.61 -12.36
CA VAL A 212 2.98 -0.69 -13.77
C VAL A 212 3.20 -2.09 -14.32
N GLU A 213 2.44 -2.43 -15.35
CA GLU A 213 2.62 -3.65 -16.14
C GLU A 213 2.89 -3.27 -17.59
N LYS A 214 3.84 -3.94 -18.23
CA LYS A 214 4.10 -3.72 -19.65
C LYS A 214 2.91 -4.17 -20.48
N VAL A 215 2.52 -3.35 -21.44
CA VAL A 215 1.52 -3.69 -22.46
C VAL A 215 2.27 -4.08 -23.72
N ASP A 216 2.01 -5.28 -24.21
CA ASP A 216 2.54 -5.79 -25.47
C ASP A 216 1.82 -5.16 -26.68
#